data_AF-A0A835QZS0-F1
#
_entry.id   AF-A0A835QZS0-F1
#
_cell.length_a   1.000
_cell.length_b   1.000
_cell.length_c   1.000
_cell.angle_alpha   90.00
_cell.angle_beta   90.00
_cell.angle_gamma   90.00
#
_symmetry.space_group_name_H-M   'P 1'
#
loop_
_entity.id
_entity.type
_entity.pdbx_description
1 polymer ?
#
loop_
_entity_poly.entity_id
_entity_poly.type
_entity_poly.pdbx_seq_one_letter_code
_entity_poly.pdbx_strand_id
1 'polypeptide(L)'
;MTQYMQWANGNTELDRLRGSVLPEFVQAEKARDSTFNGVVQIKMKIDELDDKTESIRKDIEMMDNNISKLIADREAKLGGQVGKLSQNVDELSRTLVKESSILANHEESLKSEQNASNKLTSKRDEAAAVENELKDRKKELDDIKSSLDLLAYEEGQLETLQKVKGVITKLITVKDMSTMTALEVAAGGKLFNVVVDNENTGKQLLQNGDLRRRVTLIPLNKIQSHVVPIRVQQAATRLVGEYNAELALLLVGYDEEVKNAMTYVFGSTFVCQVLMQQRRLDFKEEDRT
;
A
#
# COMPACT_ATOMS: atom_id res chain seq x y z
N MET A 1 95.32 126.13 -12.11
CA MET A 1 95.95 124.81 -12.40
C MET A 1 95.24 123.64 -11.72
N THR A 2 94.46 123.87 -10.66
CA THR A 2 93.73 122.85 -9.88
C THR A 2 92.51 122.22 -10.57
N GLN A 3 91.80 122.95 -11.45
CA GLN A 3 90.63 122.42 -12.19
C GLN A 3 91.00 121.44 -13.32
N TYR A 4 92.13 121.65 -14.00
CA TYR A 4 92.55 120.79 -15.12
C TYR A 4 92.97 119.39 -14.66
N MET A 5 93.68 119.28 -13.52
CA MET A 5 94.03 117.97 -12.95
C MET A 5 92.80 117.19 -12.45
N GLN A 6 91.77 117.87 -11.94
CA GLN A 6 90.50 117.23 -11.58
C GLN A 6 89.76 116.71 -12.82
N TRP A 7 89.77 117.48 -13.92
CA TRP A 7 89.19 117.05 -15.19
C TRP A 7 89.93 115.86 -15.80
N ALA A 8 91.27 115.91 -15.85
CA ALA A 8 92.09 114.83 -16.39
C ALA A 8 91.93 113.53 -15.58
N ASN A 9 91.93 113.62 -14.25
CA ASN A 9 91.71 112.46 -13.38
C ASN A 9 90.30 111.86 -13.59
N GLY A 10 89.28 112.71 -13.68
CA GLY A 10 87.91 112.30 -14.01
C GLY A 10 87.80 111.62 -15.39
N ASN A 11 88.59 112.06 -16.38
CA ASN A 11 88.58 111.47 -17.71
C ASN A 11 89.27 110.08 -17.73
N THR A 12 90.36 109.90 -16.98
CA THR A 12 90.97 108.57 -16.78
C THR A 12 90.07 107.61 -16.02
N GLU A 13 89.34 108.09 -15.01
CA GLU A 13 88.32 107.28 -14.31
C GLU A 13 87.16 106.92 -15.25
N LEU A 14 86.72 107.84 -16.11
CA LEU A 14 85.72 107.55 -17.14
C LEU A 14 86.18 106.52 -18.17
N ASP A 15 87.42 106.59 -18.63
CA ASP A 15 87.97 105.63 -19.58
C ASP A 15 88.21 104.26 -18.93
N ARG A 16 88.62 104.24 -17.65
CA ARG A 16 88.73 103.01 -16.85
C ARG A 16 87.35 102.35 -16.67
N LEU A 17 86.33 103.13 -16.32
CA LEU A 17 84.95 102.66 -16.21
C LEU A 17 84.40 102.19 -17.56
N ARG A 18 84.69 102.88 -18.67
CA ARG A 18 84.32 102.42 -20.02
C ARG A 18 84.99 101.09 -20.37
N GLY A 19 86.26 100.90 -20.03
CA GLY A 19 87.01 99.67 -20.29
C GLY A 19 86.53 98.47 -19.47
N SER A 20 86.10 98.66 -18.22
CA SER A 20 85.63 97.57 -17.35
C SER A 20 84.12 97.30 -17.46
N VAL A 21 83.27 98.33 -17.56
CA VAL A 21 81.81 98.18 -17.47
C VAL A 21 81.15 97.88 -18.83
N LEU A 22 81.67 98.43 -19.93
CA LEU A 22 81.05 98.26 -21.26
C LEU A 22 81.07 96.78 -21.75
N PRO A 23 82.18 96.03 -21.60
CA PRO A 23 82.20 94.62 -21.98
C PRO A 23 81.26 93.75 -21.12
N GLU A 24 81.18 94.04 -19.82
CA GLU A 24 80.26 93.37 -18.89
C GLU A 24 78.80 93.65 -19.29
N PHE A 25 78.47 94.89 -19.65
CA PHE A 25 77.13 95.25 -20.14
C PHE A 25 76.77 94.52 -21.44
N VAL A 26 77.66 94.50 -22.43
CA VAL A 26 77.43 93.80 -23.71
C VAL A 26 77.33 92.27 -23.49
N GLN A 27 78.12 91.71 -22.58
CA GLN A 27 78.03 90.29 -22.23
C GLN A 27 76.71 89.98 -21.53
N ALA A 28 76.26 90.83 -20.60
CA ALA A 28 74.96 90.72 -19.96
C ALA A 28 73.82 90.85 -20.97
N GLU A 29 73.95 91.73 -21.97
CA GLU A 29 72.96 91.90 -23.02
C GLU A 29 72.85 90.67 -23.95
N LYS A 30 73.99 90.12 -24.38
CA LYS A 30 74.02 88.85 -25.13
C LYS A 30 73.44 87.68 -24.32
N ALA A 31 73.75 87.62 -23.02
CA ALA A 31 73.18 86.61 -22.13
C ALA A 31 71.66 86.80 -21.95
N ARG A 32 71.18 88.06 -21.87
CA ARG A 32 69.76 88.40 -21.85
C ARG A 32 69.06 87.96 -23.13
N ASP A 33 69.61 88.25 -24.30
CA ASP A 33 68.96 87.93 -25.58
C ASP A 33 68.95 86.41 -25.84
N SER A 34 70.02 85.70 -25.46
CA SER A 34 70.06 84.23 -25.51
C SER A 34 69.02 83.60 -24.59
N THR A 35 68.89 84.09 -23.35
CA THR A 35 67.87 83.61 -22.41
C THR A 35 66.46 83.96 -22.89
N PHE A 36 66.25 85.16 -23.45
CA PHE A 36 64.98 85.57 -24.06
C PHE A 36 64.57 84.64 -25.19
N ASN A 37 65.47 84.34 -26.13
CA ASN A 37 65.19 83.37 -27.21
C ASN A 37 64.87 81.98 -26.66
N GLY A 38 65.56 81.54 -25.60
CA GLY A 38 65.24 80.30 -24.89
C GLY A 38 63.83 80.30 -24.30
N VAL A 39 63.42 81.40 -23.65
CA VAL A 39 62.08 81.59 -23.10
C VAL A 39 61.02 81.58 -24.20
N VAL A 40 61.28 82.22 -25.35
CA VAL A 40 60.37 82.22 -26.50
C VAL A 40 60.17 80.79 -27.05
N GLN A 41 61.25 80.01 -27.19
CA GLN A 41 61.15 78.61 -27.64
C GLN A 41 60.40 77.72 -26.65
N ILE A 42 60.59 77.93 -25.34
CA ILE A 42 59.82 77.23 -24.31
C ILE A 42 58.34 77.61 -24.41
N LYS A 43 58.03 78.89 -24.61
CA LYS A 43 56.65 79.37 -24.72
C LYS A 43 55.93 78.73 -25.91
N MET A 44 56.58 78.66 -27.07
CA MET A 44 56.04 77.97 -28.25
C MET A 44 55.73 76.48 -27.97
N LYS A 45 56.62 75.77 -27.27
CA LYS A 45 56.38 74.37 -26.88
C LYS A 45 55.25 74.21 -25.87
N ILE A 46 55.09 75.16 -24.95
CA ILE A 46 53.97 75.17 -23.99
C ILE A 46 52.66 75.29 -24.77
N ASP A 47 52.57 76.25 -25.70
CA ASP A 47 51.35 76.45 -26.49
C ASP A 47 51.02 75.20 -27.35
N GLU A 48 52.02 74.56 -27.96
CA GLU A 48 51.82 73.30 -28.71
C GLU A 48 51.35 72.14 -27.81
N LEU A 49 51.91 72.02 -26.60
CA LEU A 49 51.49 71.01 -25.63
C LEU A 49 50.09 71.28 -25.09
N ASP A 50 49.73 72.55 -24.89
CA ASP A 50 48.39 72.97 -24.47
C ASP A 50 47.35 72.62 -25.55
N ASP A 51 47.64 72.90 -26.83
CA ASP A 51 46.79 72.53 -27.96
C ASP A 51 46.60 71.01 -28.07
N LYS A 52 47.69 70.23 -27.91
CA LYS A 52 47.62 68.75 -27.91
C LYS A 52 46.82 68.23 -26.71
N THR A 53 47.00 68.81 -25.53
CA THR A 53 46.27 68.43 -24.32
C THR A 53 44.77 68.68 -24.49
N GLU A 54 44.40 69.80 -25.13
CA GLU A 54 43.02 70.14 -25.42
C GLU A 54 42.39 69.21 -26.47
N SER A 55 43.14 68.82 -27.50
CA SER A 55 42.70 67.80 -28.47
C SER A 55 42.43 66.45 -27.79
N ILE A 56 43.36 65.99 -26.94
CA ILE A 56 43.21 64.72 -26.22
C ILE A 56 42.01 64.78 -25.26
N ARG A 57 41.79 65.90 -24.58
CA ARG A 57 40.60 66.08 -23.73
C ARG A 57 39.30 65.91 -24.51
N LYS A 58 39.21 66.52 -25.70
CA LYS A 58 38.02 66.39 -26.56
C LYS A 58 37.82 64.96 -27.04
N ASP A 59 38.89 64.26 -27.37
CA ASP A 59 38.82 62.84 -27.78
C ASP A 59 38.38 61.95 -26.61
N ILE A 60 38.88 62.19 -25.40
CA ILE A 60 38.44 61.50 -24.18
C ILE A 60 36.95 61.74 -23.95
N GLU A 61 36.50 63.00 -24.00
CA GLU A 61 35.09 63.34 -23.83
C GLU A 61 34.19 62.67 -24.89
N MET A 62 34.65 62.61 -26.14
CA MET A 62 33.93 61.91 -27.21
C MET A 62 33.87 60.40 -26.97
N MET A 63 34.98 59.79 -26.52
CA MET A 63 35.02 58.37 -26.18
C MET A 63 34.11 58.05 -24.98
N ASP A 64 34.12 58.86 -23.94
CA ASP A 64 33.25 58.71 -22.76
C ASP A 64 31.76 58.78 -23.13
N ASN A 65 31.41 59.71 -24.03
CA ASN A 65 30.05 59.81 -24.57
C ASN A 65 29.65 58.58 -25.38
N ASN A 66 30.57 58.04 -26.19
CA ASN A 66 30.32 56.82 -26.96
C ASN A 66 30.20 55.58 -26.06
N ILE A 67 31.06 55.44 -25.05
CA ILE A 67 30.99 54.38 -24.04
C ILE A 67 29.65 54.45 -23.33
N SER A 68 29.22 55.63 -22.89
CA SER A 68 27.92 55.83 -22.22
C SER A 68 26.74 55.41 -23.11
N LYS A 69 26.75 55.78 -24.40
CA LYS A 69 25.72 55.34 -25.36
C LYS A 69 25.70 53.83 -25.57
N LEU A 70 26.87 53.21 -25.71
CA LEU A 70 26.98 51.76 -25.90
C LEU A 70 26.51 50.98 -24.66
N ILE A 71 26.80 51.47 -23.46
CA ILE A 71 26.31 50.88 -22.21
C ILE A 71 24.78 50.97 -22.15
N ALA A 72 24.20 52.15 -22.43
CA ALA A 72 22.76 52.33 -22.40
C ALA A 72 22.02 51.44 -23.42
N ASP A 73 22.52 51.34 -24.65
CA ASP A 73 21.93 50.46 -25.69
C ASP A 73 22.07 48.98 -25.32
N ARG A 74 23.21 48.59 -24.75
CA ARG A 74 23.43 47.22 -24.24
C ARG A 74 22.46 46.89 -23.12
N GLU A 75 22.29 47.78 -22.13
CA GLU A 75 21.38 47.59 -21.00
C GLU A 75 19.92 47.53 -21.45
N ALA A 76 19.50 48.40 -22.37
CA ALA A 76 18.14 48.37 -22.91
C ALA A 76 17.84 47.06 -23.66
N LYS A 77 18.77 46.61 -24.53
CA LYS A 77 18.62 45.37 -25.28
C LYS A 77 18.65 44.13 -24.37
N LEU A 78 19.60 44.06 -23.45
CA LEU A 78 19.70 42.95 -22.50
C LEU A 78 18.51 42.93 -21.54
N GLY A 79 18.09 44.07 -20.99
CA GLY A 79 16.93 44.15 -20.11
C GLY A 79 15.66 43.65 -20.78
N GLY A 80 15.42 44.02 -22.04
CA GLY A 80 14.27 43.53 -22.81
C GLY A 80 14.33 42.01 -23.08
N GLN A 81 15.51 41.47 -23.42
CA GLN A 81 15.67 40.03 -23.65
C GLN A 81 15.57 39.23 -22.35
N VAL A 82 16.24 39.66 -21.28
CA VAL A 82 16.20 39.04 -19.96
C VAL A 82 14.78 39.07 -19.39
N GLY A 83 14.04 40.18 -19.57
CA GLY A 83 12.64 40.25 -19.17
C GLY A 83 11.75 39.24 -19.90
N LYS A 84 11.89 39.13 -21.23
CA LYS A 84 11.15 38.13 -22.03
C LYS A 84 11.50 36.70 -21.64
N LEU A 85 12.79 36.41 -21.45
CA LEU A 85 13.28 35.11 -21.01
C LEU A 85 12.74 34.76 -19.61
N SER A 86 12.75 35.72 -18.68
CA SER A 86 12.21 35.54 -17.34
C SER A 86 10.72 35.20 -17.37
N GLN A 87 9.92 35.93 -18.16
CA GLN A 87 8.49 35.64 -18.32
C GLN A 87 8.24 34.25 -18.88
N ASN A 88 9.01 33.83 -19.90
CA ASN A 88 8.90 32.48 -20.46
C ASN A 88 9.27 31.41 -19.44
N VAL A 89 10.31 31.63 -18.63
CA VAL A 89 10.72 30.69 -17.56
C VAL A 89 9.62 30.58 -16.51
N ASP A 90 9.01 31.70 -16.10
CA ASP A 90 7.92 31.70 -15.13
C ASP A 90 6.67 30.98 -15.65
N GLU A 91 6.33 31.18 -16.92
CA GLU A 91 5.19 30.51 -17.57
C GLU A 91 5.41 29.00 -17.76
N LEU A 92 6.60 28.60 -18.22
CA LEU A 92 6.98 27.20 -18.34
C LEU A 92 7.02 26.52 -16.96
N SER A 93 7.54 27.19 -15.94
CA SER A 93 7.59 26.64 -14.58
C SER A 93 6.19 26.43 -14.01
N ARG A 94 5.26 27.38 -14.22
CA ARG A 94 3.86 27.23 -13.80
C ARG A 94 3.17 26.08 -14.52
N THR A 95 3.42 25.94 -15.82
CA THR A 95 2.84 24.87 -16.64
C THR A 95 3.37 23.52 -16.21
N LEU A 96 4.69 23.40 -16.02
CA LEU A 96 5.33 22.17 -15.54
C LEU A 96 4.75 21.70 -14.22
N VAL A 97 4.57 22.60 -13.24
CA VAL A 97 3.98 22.25 -11.94
C VAL A 97 2.54 21.75 -12.08
N LYS A 98 1.73 22.39 -12.94
CA LYS A 98 0.36 21.95 -13.21
C LYS A 98 0.33 20.56 -13.84
N GLU A 99 1.11 20.36 -14.90
CA GLU A 99 1.18 19.08 -15.62
C GLU A 99 1.71 17.96 -14.72
N SER A 100 2.75 18.22 -13.91
CA SER A 100 3.24 17.23 -12.94
C SER A 100 2.19 16.85 -11.91
N SER A 101 1.38 17.79 -11.43
CA SER A 101 0.28 17.48 -10.51
C SER A 101 -0.82 16.66 -11.18
N ILE A 102 -1.17 16.99 -12.42
CA ILE A 102 -2.17 16.23 -13.20
C ILE A 102 -1.67 14.81 -13.45
N LEU A 103 -0.41 14.66 -13.85
CA LEU A 103 0.22 13.37 -14.09
C LEU A 103 0.23 12.50 -12.83
N ALA A 104 0.59 13.05 -11.68
CA ALA A 104 0.55 12.33 -10.40
C ALA A 104 -0.86 11.83 -10.05
N ASN A 105 -1.89 12.66 -10.26
CA ASN A 105 -3.28 12.26 -10.03
C ASN A 105 -3.73 11.13 -10.99
N HIS A 106 -3.31 11.20 -12.26
CA HIS A 106 -3.61 10.15 -13.24
C HIS A 106 -2.87 8.85 -12.93
N GLU A 107 -1.60 8.90 -12.48
CA GLU A 107 -0.85 7.72 -12.06
C GLU A 107 -1.50 7.02 -10.86
N GLU A 108 -1.96 7.78 -9.87
CA GLU A 108 -2.67 7.21 -8.71
C GLU A 108 -3.99 6.55 -9.13
N SER A 109 -4.75 7.23 -10.00
CA SER A 109 -6.01 6.70 -10.55
C SER A 109 -5.76 5.40 -11.32
N LEU A 110 -4.76 5.38 -12.21
CA LEU A 110 -4.40 4.21 -13.01
C LEU A 110 -3.97 3.04 -12.12
N LYS A 111 -3.18 3.28 -11.07
CA LYS A 111 -2.77 2.24 -10.12
C LYS A 111 -3.96 1.64 -9.38
N SER A 112 -4.94 2.47 -9.01
CA SER A 112 -6.18 1.98 -8.37
C SER A 112 -7.00 1.10 -9.32
N GLU A 113 -7.10 1.49 -10.59
CA GLU A 113 -7.82 0.75 -11.63
C GLU A 113 -7.10 -0.56 -12.00
N GLN A 114 -5.77 -0.54 -12.08
CA GLN A 114 -4.96 -1.75 -12.29
C GLN A 114 -5.18 -2.77 -11.17
N ASN A 115 -5.22 -2.31 -9.91
CA ASN A 115 -5.49 -3.17 -8.76
C ASN A 115 -6.92 -3.74 -8.79
N ALA A 116 -7.90 -2.96 -9.25
CA ALA A 116 -9.27 -3.44 -9.42
C ALA A 116 -9.35 -4.48 -10.55
N SER A 117 -8.70 -4.23 -11.68
CA SER A 117 -8.61 -5.16 -12.81
C SER A 117 -7.98 -6.48 -12.40
N ASN A 118 -6.85 -6.45 -11.70
CA ASN A 118 -6.18 -7.66 -11.21
C ASN A 118 -7.05 -8.50 -10.24
N LYS A 119 -7.88 -7.84 -9.41
CA LYS A 119 -8.84 -8.55 -8.55
C LYS A 119 -10.00 -9.16 -9.34
N LEU A 120 -10.41 -8.52 -10.44
CA LEU A 120 -11.44 -9.05 -11.32
C LEU A 120 -10.92 -10.24 -12.14
N THR A 121 -9.66 -10.20 -12.60
CA THR A 121 -9.05 -11.33 -13.31
C THR A 121 -8.92 -12.54 -12.40
N SER A 122 -8.46 -12.37 -11.15
CA SER A 122 -8.36 -13.51 -10.21
C SER A 122 -9.73 -14.15 -9.94
N LYS A 123 -10.77 -13.34 -9.73
CA LYS A 123 -12.15 -13.84 -9.55
C LYS A 123 -12.69 -14.52 -10.81
N ARG A 124 -12.31 -14.06 -12.00
CA ARG A 124 -12.69 -14.67 -13.27
C ARG A 124 -12.06 -16.06 -13.42
N ASP A 125 -10.79 -16.21 -13.05
CA ASP A 125 -10.09 -17.49 -13.10
C ASP A 125 -10.68 -18.48 -12.08
N GLU A 126 -11.01 -18.02 -10.87
CA GLU A 126 -11.74 -18.81 -9.87
C GLU A 126 -13.11 -19.26 -10.41
N ALA A 127 -13.89 -18.36 -11.01
CA ALA A 127 -15.19 -18.69 -11.60
C ALA A 127 -15.06 -19.73 -12.73
N ALA A 128 -14.05 -19.60 -13.59
CA ALA A 128 -13.79 -20.56 -14.66
C ALA A 128 -13.40 -21.95 -14.11
N ALA A 129 -12.66 -22.01 -13.01
CA ALA A 129 -12.34 -23.28 -12.35
C ALA A 129 -13.59 -23.97 -11.80
N VAL A 130 -14.48 -23.22 -11.13
CA VAL A 130 -15.76 -23.76 -10.63
C VAL A 130 -16.67 -24.21 -11.77
N GLU A 131 -16.71 -23.45 -12.89
CA GLU A 131 -17.52 -23.81 -14.04
C GLU A 131 -17.05 -25.11 -14.71
N ASN A 132 -15.73 -25.33 -14.77
CA ASN A 132 -15.16 -26.59 -15.25
C ASN A 132 -15.49 -27.76 -14.30
N GLU A 133 -15.35 -27.58 -12.99
CA GLU A 133 -15.72 -28.62 -12.01
C GLU A 133 -17.21 -28.98 -12.10
N LEU A 134 -18.08 -27.98 -12.26
CA LEU A 134 -19.52 -28.18 -12.42
C LEU A 134 -19.83 -28.96 -13.71
N LYS A 135 -19.10 -28.68 -14.80
CA LYS A 135 -19.21 -29.41 -16.06
C LYS A 135 -18.80 -30.87 -15.90
N ASP A 136 -17.71 -31.15 -15.20
CA ASP A 136 -17.25 -32.51 -14.93
C ASP A 136 -18.26 -33.28 -14.06
N ARG A 137 -18.77 -32.66 -12.98
CA ARG A 137 -19.81 -33.23 -12.13
C ARG A 137 -21.12 -33.51 -12.87
N LYS A 138 -21.52 -32.62 -13.80
CA LYS A 138 -22.70 -32.86 -14.65
C LYS A 138 -22.49 -34.09 -15.54
N LYS A 139 -21.31 -34.24 -16.12
CA LYS A 139 -20.98 -35.40 -16.95
C LYS A 139 -21.03 -36.69 -16.12
N GLU A 140 -20.44 -36.70 -14.93
CA GLU A 140 -20.54 -37.85 -14.00
C GLU A 140 -22.00 -38.19 -13.67
N LEU A 141 -22.83 -37.17 -13.45
CA LEU A 141 -24.25 -37.35 -13.13
C LEU A 141 -25.03 -37.94 -14.32
N ASP A 142 -24.75 -37.50 -15.54
CA ASP A 142 -25.33 -38.07 -16.76
C ASP A 142 -24.86 -39.51 -17.01
N ASP A 143 -23.60 -39.83 -16.72
CA ASP A 143 -23.05 -41.19 -16.79
C ASP A 143 -23.70 -42.11 -15.75
N ILE A 144 -23.95 -41.61 -14.52
CA ILE A 144 -24.68 -42.35 -13.47
C ILE A 144 -26.15 -42.54 -13.85
N LYS A 145 -26.81 -41.50 -14.37
CA LYS A 145 -28.21 -41.58 -14.81
C LYS A 145 -28.39 -42.59 -15.93
N SER A 146 -27.53 -42.56 -16.94
CA SER A 146 -27.59 -43.53 -18.04
C SER A 146 -27.32 -44.95 -17.55
N SER A 147 -26.40 -45.14 -16.60
CA SER A 147 -26.18 -46.43 -15.93
C SER A 147 -27.40 -46.88 -15.12
N LEU A 148 -28.13 -45.96 -14.51
CA LEU A 148 -29.36 -46.23 -13.77
C LEU A 148 -30.54 -46.55 -14.70
N ASP A 149 -30.68 -45.86 -15.83
CA ASP A 149 -31.73 -46.13 -16.83
C ASP A 149 -31.53 -47.50 -17.51
N LEU A 150 -30.29 -47.97 -17.63
CA LEU A 150 -29.99 -49.33 -18.10
C LEU A 150 -30.38 -50.42 -17.08
N LEU A 151 -30.51 -50.07 -15.80
CA LEU A 151 -31.09 -50.91 -14.77
C LEU A 151 -32.62 -50.72 -14.79
N ALA A 152 -33.25 -51.14 -15.89
CA ALA A 152 -34.70 -51.17 -16.02
C ALA A 152 -35.31 -51.84 -14.77
N TYR A 153 -36.01 -51.01 -14.00
CA TYR A 153 -36.48 -51.27 -12.65
C TYR A 153 -37.90 -51.85 -12.70
N GLU A 154 -38.12 -53.03 -12.12
CA GLU A 154 -39.47 -53.55 -11.94
C GLU A 154 -40.21 -52.73 -10.87
N GLU A 155 -41.34 -52.15 -11.28
CA GLU A 155 -42.17 -51.13 -10.61
C GLU A 155 -42.69 -51.51 -9.20
N GLY A 156 -42.34 -52.68 -8.67
CA GLY A 156 -42.79 -53.18 -7.36
C GLY A 156 -41.79 -53.02 -6.20
N GLN A 157 -40.51 -52.70 -6.45
CA GLN A 157 -39.50 -52.62 -5.36
C GLN A 157 -39.43 -51.26 -4.64
N LEU A 158 -40.01 -50.20 -5.20
CA LEU A 158 -39.89 -48.83 -4.66
C LEU A 158 -40.70 -48.66 -3.36
N GLU A 159 -41.84 -49.35 -3.26
CA GLU A 159 -42.70 -49.28 -2.07
C GLU A 159 -42.01 -49.87 -0.83
N THR A 160 -41.16 -50.88 -0.99
CA THR A 160 -40.34 -51.43 0.08
C THR A 160 -39.21 -50.49 0.50
N LEU A 161 -38.66 -49.69 -0.41
CA LEU A 161 -37.62 -48.71 -0.09
C LEU A 161 -38.16 -47.53 0.73
N GLN A 162 -39.41 -47.12 0.52
CA GLN A 162 -40.05 -46.11 1.37
C GLN A 162 -40.38 -46.61 2.79
N LYS A 163 -40.60 -47.92 2.94
CA LYS A 163 -40.94 -48.56 4.24
C LYS A 163 -39.71 -48.81 5.11
N VAL A 164 -38.51 -48.86 4.53
CA VAL A 164 -37.24 -48.99 5.25
C VAL A 164 -36.56 -47.64 5.37
N LYS A 165 -36.54 -47.06 6.57
CA LYS A 165 -35.93 -45.74 6.81
C LYS A 165 -34.40 -45.80 6.76
N GLY A 166 -33.79 -46.91 7.15
CA GLY A 166 -32.35 -47.15 7.02
C GLY A 166 -31.65 -47.41 8.36
N VAL A 167 -30.31 -47.41 8.33
CA VAL A 167 -29.47 -47.71 9.51
C VAL A 167 -29.36 -46.47 10.41
N ILE A 168 -29.41 -46.64 11.73
CA ILE A 168 -29.34 -45.53 12.70
C ILE A 168 -28.13 -44.60 12.44
N THR A 169 -26.94 -45.13 12.12
CA THR A 169 -25.75 -44.31 11.82
C THR A 169 -25.94 -43.29 10.71
N LYS A 170 -26.78 -43.58 9.71
CA LYS A 170 -27.07 -42.67 8.59
C LYS A 170 -28.24 -41.73 8.87
N LEU A 171 -29.00 -41.99 9.94
CA LEU A 171 -30.21 -41.27 10.31
C LEU A 171 -29.98 -40.26 11.44
N ILE A 172 -28.74 -40.15 11.94
CA ILE A 172 -28.35 -39.20 12.98
C ILE A 172 -27.33 -38.21 12.44
N THR A 173 -27.41 -36.97 12.93
CA THR A 173 -26.40 -35.93 12.77
C THR A 173 -25.90 -35.54 14.15
N VAL A 174 -24.60 -35.64 14.41
CA VAL A 174 -24.04 -35.26 15.71
C VAL A 174 -23.93 -33.74 15.77
N LYS A 175 -24.44 -33.12 16.85
CA LYS A 175 -24.40 -31.66 17.02
C LYS A 175 -23.01 -31.15 17.38
N ASP A 176 -22.33 -31.85 18.27
CA ASP A 176 -20.97 -31.54 18.70
C ASP A 176 -20.05 -32.75 18.51
N MET A 177 -19.02 -32.57 17.66
CA MET A 177 -18.04 -33.60 17.36
C MET A 177 -17.24 -34.05 18.59
N SER A 178 -17.13 -33.21 19.63
CA SER A 178 -16.46 -33.60 20.89
C SER A 178 -17.16 -34.76 21.60
N THR A 179 -18.46 -34.93 21.37
CA THR A 179 -19.32 -35.95 21.99
C THR A 179 -19.41 -37.24 21.18
N MET A 180 -18.79 -37.31 20.00
CA MET A 180 -18.94 -38.40 19.03
C MET A 180 -18.60 -39.77 19.63
N THR A 181 -17.46 -39.90 20.29
CA THR A 181 -17.05 -41.18 20.91
C THR A 181 -17.99 -41.57 22.05
N ALA A 182 -18.45 -40.61 22.84
CA ALA A 182 -19.38 -40.89 23.94
C ALA A 182 -20.76 -41.34 23.40
N LEU A 183 -21.23 -40.74 22.31
CA LEU A 183 -22.46 -41.14 21.62
C LEU A 183 -22.33 -42.52 20.97
N GLU A 184 -21.16 -42.83 20.41
CA GLU A 184 -20.88 -44.15 19.85
C GLU A 184 -20.98 -45.23 20.94
N VAL A 185 -20.34 -45.01 22.08
CA VAL A 185 -20.40 -45.92 23.23
C VAL A 185 -21.82 -45.99 23.81
N ALA A 186 -22.52 -44.86 23.91
CA ALA A 186 -23.88 -44.80 24.45
C ALA A 186 -24.89 -45.59 23.61
N ALA A 187 -24.77 -45.56 22.28
CA ALA A 187 -25.62 -46.32 21.38
C ALA A 187 -25.16 -47.78 21.20
N GLY A 188 -23.85 -48.01 21.21
CA GLY A 188 -23.22 -49.32 21.04
C GLY A 188 -23.72 -50.05 19.79
N GLY A 189 -24.00 -51.34 19.92
CA GLY A 189 -24.50 -52.16 18.80
C GLY A 189 -25.83 -51.67 18.19
N LYS A 190 -26.60 -50.83 18.90
CA LYS A 190 -27.86 -50.29 18.37
C LYS A 190 -27.67 -49.35 17.18
N LEU A 191 -26.46 -48.80 16.99
CA LEU A 191 -26.12 -47.96 15.83
C LEU A 191 -26.31 -48.67 14.49
N PHE A 192 -26.14 -49.99 14.47
CA PHE A 192 -26.23 -50.79 13.26
C PHE A 192 -27.63 -51.37 13.04
N ASN A 193 -28.59 -51.02 13.90
CA ASN A 193 -29.96 -51.44 13.73
C ASN A 193 -30.61 -50.69 12.57
N VAL A 194 -31.52 -51.37 11.86
CA VAL A 194 -32.25 -50.81 10.72
C VAL A 194 -33.66 -50.44 11.17
N VAL A 195 -34.05 -49.19 10.92
CA VAL A 195 -35.37 -48.66 11.23
C VAL A 195 -36.33 -48.97 10.09
N VAL A 196 -37.49 -49.51 10.43
CA VAL A 196 -38.59 -49.83 9.50
C VAL A 196 -39.87 -49.20 9.98
N ASP A 197 -40.80 -48.92 9.06
CA ASP A 197 -42.09 -48.32 9.35
C ASP A 197 -42.95 -49.14 10.33
N ASN A 198 -43.04 -50.46 10.13
CA ASN A 198 -43.91 -51.35 10.90
C ASN A 198 -43.35 -52.78 11.06
N GLU A 199 -43.95 -53.58 11.97
CA GLU A 199 -43.48 -54.95 12.20
C GLU A 199 -43.67 -55.92 11.01
N ASN A 200 -44.63 -55.66 10.12
CA ASN A 200 -44.90 -56.53 8.98
C ASN A 200 -43.81 -56.38 7.94
N THR A 201 -43.38 -55.14 7.64
CA THR A 201 -42.20 -54.85 6.83
C THR A 201 -40.97 -55.51 7.43
N GLY A 202 -40.80 -55.44 8.75
CA GLY A 202 -39.71 -56.12 9.45
C GLY A 202 -39.71 -57.63 9.24
N LYS A 203 -40.87 -58.29 9.36
CA LYS A 203 -41.02 -59.73 9.10
C LYS A 203 -40.71 -60.08 7.65
N GLN A 204 -41.23 -59.30 6.70
CA GLN A 204 -40.99 -59.52 5.27
C GLN A 204 -39.50 -59.44 4.93
N LEU A 205 -38.76 -58.49 5.50
CA LEU A 205 -37.30 -58.37 5.30
C LEU A 205 -36.53 -59.55 5.90
N LEU A 206 -36.95 -60.05 7.07
CA LEU A 206 -36.30 -61.21 7.69
C LEU A 206 -36.58 -62.51 6.93
N GLN A 207 -37.75 -62.64 6.30
CA GLN A 207 -38.15 -63.85 5.57
C GLN A 207 -37.67 -63.87 4.12
N ASN A 208 -37.75 -62.73 3.43
CA ASN A 208 -37.57 -62.63 1.97
C ASN A 208 -36.43 -61.70 1.54
N GLY A 209 -35.73 -61.04 2.47
CA GLY A 209 -34.77 -59.97 2.17
C GLY A 209 -33.32 -60.40 1.89
N ASP A 210 -33.04 -61.70 1.74
CA ASP A 210 -31.71 -62.29 1.48
C ASP A 210 -30.56 -61.63 2.29
N LEU A 211 -30.79 -61.48 3.60
CA LEU A 211 -29.88 -60.77 4.49
C LEU A 211 -28.60 -61.59 4.71
N ARG A 212 -27.49 -61.14 4.10
CA ARG A 212 -26.16 -61.80 4.19
C ARG A 212 -25.56 -61.83 5.60
N ARG A 213 -26.10 -61.07 6.54
CA ARG A 213 -25.62 -60.95 7.93
C ARG A 213 -26.82 -60.83 8.87
N ARG A 214 -26.61 -61.14 10.15
CA ARG A 214 -27.62 -60.93 11.20
C ARG A 214 -27.90 -59.43 11.33
N VAL A 215 -29.17 -59.04 11.17
CA VAL A 215 -29.65 -57.66 11.31
C VAL A 215 -30.67 -57.58 12.44
N THR A 216 -30.65 -56.48 13.19
CA THR A 216 -31.68 -56.14 14.17
C THR A 216 -32.55 -55.03 13.60
N LEU A 217 -33.87 -55.27 13.51
CA LEU A 217 -34.83 -54.32 12.96
C LEU A 217 -35.57 -53.58 14.09
N ILE A 218 -35.83 -52.28 13.90
CA ILE A 218 -36.60 -51.43 14.80
C ILE A 218 -37.89 -51.01 14.10
N PRO A 219 -39.04 -51.66 14.39
CA PRO A 219 -40.32 -51.25 13.85
C PRO A 219 -40.86 -50.02 14.59
N LEU A 220 -41.01 -48.90 13.87
CA LEU A 220 -41.42 -47.61 14.46
C LEU A 220 -42.80 -47.66 15.12
N ASN A 221 -43.70 -48.50 14.62
CA ASN A 221 -45.05 -48.65 15.16
C ASN A 221 -45.12 -49.46 16.48
N LYS A 222 -44.09 -50.24 16.83
CA LYS A 222 -44.10 -51.12 18.02
C LYS A 222 -42.94 -50.91 18.96
N ILE A 223 -41.92 -50.14 18.57
CA ILE A 223 -40.78 -49.88 19.44
C ILE A 223 -41.24 -49.14 20.70
N GLN A 224 -41.03 -49.75 21.85
CA GLN A 224 -41.19 -49.08 23.13
C GLN A 224 -39.94 -48.28 23.39
N SER A 225 -40.08 -46.95 23.34
CA SER A 225 -39.01 -46.04 23.68
C SER A 225 -39.28 -45.45 25.07
N HIS A 226 -38.23 -45.40 25.89
CA HIS A 226 -38.32 -44.85 27.23
C HIS A 226 -37.27 -43.74 27.36
N VAL A 227 -37.72 -42.57 27.75
CA VAL A 227 -36.85 -41.46 28.12
C VAL A 227 -36.64 -41.50 29.62
N VAL A 228 -35.40 -41.31 30.06
CA VAL A 228 -35.10 -41.16 31.49
C VAL A 228 -36.05 -40.12 32.12
N PRO A 229 -36.78 -40.44 33.20
CA PRO A 229 -37.70 -39.51 33.83
C PRO A 229 -37.01 -38.24 34.32
N ILE A 230 -37.73 -37.10 34.28
CA ILE A 230 -37.22 -35.78 34.69
C ILE A 230 -36.62 -35.81 36.10
N ARG A 231 -37.20 -36.58 37.03
CA ARG A 231 -36.66 -36.72 38.39
C ARG A 231 -35.23 -37.27 38.41
N VAL A 232 -34.93 -38.25 37.54
CA VAL A 232 -33.61 -38.86 37.42
C VAL A 232 -32.65 -37.92 36.70
N GLN A 233 -33.13 -37.18 35.68
CA GLN A 233 -32.34 -36.13 35.02
C GLN A 233 -31.91 -35.06 36.04
N GLN A 234 -32.85 -34.55 36.85
CA GLN A 234 -32.57 -33.57 37.90
C GLN A 234 -31.61 -34.10 38.96
N ALA A 235 -31.72 -35.38 39.33
CA ALA A 235 -30.78 -36.00 40.27
C ALA A 235 -29.36 -36.09 39.68
N ALA A 236 -29.22 -36.44 38.40
CA ALA A 236 -27.93 -36.47 37.71
C ALA A 236 -27.30 -35.07 37.62
N THR A 237 -28.07 -34.06 37.23
CA THR A 237 -27.65 -32.64 37.20
C THR A 237 -27.16 -32.16 38.57
N ARG A 238 -27.83 -32.53 39.67
CA ARG A 238 -27.38 -32.19 41.04
C ARG A 238 -26.08 -32.88 41.43
N LEU A 239 -25.84 -34.09 40.95
CA LEU A 239 -24.66 -34.90 41.30
C LEU A 239 -23.40 -34.41 40.60
N VAL A 240 -23.49 -34.08 39.31
CA VAL A 240 -22.33 -33.74 38.48
C VAL A 240 -22.23 -32.25 38.13
N GLY A 241 -23.29 -31.46 38.31
CA GLY A 241 -23.39 -30.07 37.87
C GLY A 241 -24.20 -29.90 36.58
N GLU A 242 -24.82 -28.74 36.39
CA GLU A 242 -25.80 -28.46 35.32
C GLU A 242 -25.29 -28.66 33.90
N TYR A 243 -24.00 -28.44 33.68
CA TYR A 243 -23.37 -28.53 32.34
C TYR A 243 -22.56 -29.81 32.13
N ASN A 244 -22.51 -30.70 33.13
CA ASN A 244 -21.60 -31.84 33.12
C ASN A 244 -22.27 -33.17 32.80
N ALA A 245 -23.60 -33.22 32.71
CA ALA A 245 -24.34 -34.39 32.23
C ALA A 245 -25.55 -33.96 31.39
N GLU A 246 -25.56 -34.40 30.14
CA GLU A 246 -26.65 -34.16 29.20
C GLU A 246 -27.19 -35.50 28.66
N LEU A 247 -28.48 -35.54 28.33
CA LEU A 247 -29.06 -36.74 27.73
C LEU A 247 -28.51 -36.93 26.30
N ALA A 248 -28.05 -38.14 25.97
CA ALA A 248 -27.49 -38.43 24.65
C ALA A 248 -28.45 -38.06 23.50
N LEU A 249 -29.76 -38.20 23.73
CA LEU A 249 -30.81 -37.85 22.78
C LEU A 249 -30.79 -36.35 22.38
N LEU A 250 -30.34 -35.46 23.27
CA LEU A 250 -30.28 -34.02 23.01
C LEU A 250 -29.06 -33.62 22.17
N LEU A 251 -28.01 -34.45 22.17
CA LEU A 251 -26.75 -34.21 21.45
C LEU A 251 -26.77 -34.66 19.99
N VAL A 252 -27.85 -35.33 19.56
CA VAL A 252 -28.07 -35.78 18.18
C VAL A 252 -29.23 -35.04 17.53
N GLY A 253 -29.11 -34.77 16.24
CA GLY A 253 -30.17 -34.32 15.35
C GLY A 253 -30.68 -35.48 14.50
N TYR A 254 -31.99 -35.50 14.23
CA TYR A 254 -32.67 -36.54 13.47
C TYR A 254 -34.03 -36.01 12.97
N ASP A 255 -34.59 -36.67 11.96
CA ASP A 255 -35.93 -36.35 11.45
C ASP A 255 -37.03 -36.85 12.40
N GLU A 256 -38.13 -36.10 12.53
CA GLU A 256 -39.21 -36.42 13.48
C GLU A 256 -39.84 -37.80 13.22
N GLU A 257 -39.81 -38.28 11.97
CA GLU A 257 -40.30 -39.61 11.57
C GLU A 257 -39.61 -40.76 12.33
N VAL A 258 -38.35 -40.59 12.74
CA VAL A 258 -37.54 -41.64 13.39
C VAL A 258 -37.35 -41.39 14.89
N LYS A 259 -38.08 -40.43 15.47
CA LYS A 259 -37.97 -40.04 16.88
C LYS A 259 -38.09 -41.20 17.87
N ASN A 260 -39.02 -42.12 17.65
CA ASN A 260 -39.21 -43.27 18.53
C ASN A 260 -37.97 -44.20 18.52
N ALA A 261 -37.35 -44.38 17.35
CA ALA A 261 -36.13 -45.16 17.23
C ALA A 261 -34.95 -44.45 17.91
N MET A 262 -34.79 -43.14 17.72
CA MET A 262 -33.72 -42.38 18.37
C MET A 262 -33.88 -42.33 19.89
N THR A 263 -35.11 -42.21 20.37
CA THR A 263 -35.42 -42.26 21.80
C THR A 263 -35.11 -43.63 22.40
N TYR A 264 -35.34 -44.72 21.66
CA TYR A 264 -34.93 -46.06 22.09
C TYR A 264 -33.39 -46.26 22.15
N VAL A 265 -32.65 -45.59 21.26
CA VAL A 265 -31.19 -45.70 21.21
C VAL A 265 -30.53 -44.80 22.26
N PHE A 266 -30.92 -43.53 22.33
CA PHE A 266 -30.23 -42.49 23.09
C PHE A 266 -31.04 -41.94 24.29
N GLY A 267 -32.31 -42.32 24.45
CA GLY A 267 -33.19 -41.76 25.48
C GLY A 267 -32.94 -42.29 26.90
N SER A 268 -32.12 -43.32 27.05
CA SER A 268 -31.82 -43.97 28.35
C SER A 268 -30.42 -43.66 28.91
N THR A 269 -29.60 -42.89 28.18
CA THR A 269 -28.17 -42.76 28.48
C THR A 269 -27.77 -41.29 28.60
N PHE A 270 -26.99 -40.95 29.62
CA PHE A 270 -26.38 -39.63 29.77
C PHE A 270 -24.95 -39.63 29.23
N VAL A 271 -24.57 -38.54 28.61
CA VAL A 271 -23.19 -38.22 28.24
C VAL A 271 -22.69 -37.21 29.26
N CYS A 272 -21.62 -37.57 29.98
CA CYS A 272 -21.02 -36.70 30.97
C CYS A 272 -19.72 -36.10 30.45
N GLN A 273 -19.57 -34.79 30.56
CA GLN A 273 -18.31 -34.09 30.33
C GLN A 273 -17.51 -34.13 31.64
N VAL A 274 -16.72 -35.18 31.83
CA VAL A 274 -15.83 -35.27 32.99
C VAL A 274 -14.43 -34.84 32.59
N LEU A 275 -13.99 -33.68 33.09
CA LEU A 275 -12.57 -33.47 33.33
C LEU A 275 -12.17 -34.46 34.42
N MET A 276 -11.20 -35.33 34.13
CA MET A 276 -10.64 -36.29 35.09
C MET A 276 -10.23 -35.57 36.38
N GLN A 277 -11.12 -35.56 37.37
CA GLN A 277 -10.75 -35.35 38.75
C GLN A 277 -10.75 -36.71 39.38
N GLN A 278 -9.56 -37.28 39.42
CA GLN A 278 -9.20 -38.59 39.96
C GLN A 278 -9.62 -38.68 41.43
N ARG A 279 -10.89 -38.95 41.68
CA ARG A 279 -11.39 -39.41 42.96
C ARG A 279 -11.71 -40.87 42.82
N ARG A 280 -10.83 -41.67 43.46
CA ARG A 280 -11.08 -43.05 43.87
C ARG A 280 -12.54 -43.19 44.29
N LEU A 281 -13.34 -43.79 43.42
CA LEU A 281 -14.59 -44.41 43.83
C LEU A 281 -14.19 -45.80 44.28
N ASP A 282 -13.86 -45.89 45.57
CA ASP A 282 -13.96 -47.15 46.30
C ASP A 282 -15.37 -47.68 46.04
N PHE A 283 -15.45 -48.88 45.46
CA PHE A 283 -16.66 -49.68 45.47
C PHE A 283 -17.13 -49.79 46.92
N LYS A 284 -18.24 -49.15 47.26
CA LYS A 284 -19.08 -49.64 48.35
C LYS A 284 -20.15 -50.52 47.73
N GLU A 285 -19.97 -51.82 47.91
CA GLU A 285 -21.08 -52.77 47.94
C GLU A 285 -22.02 -52.35 49.07
N GLU A 286 -23.15 -51.72 48.74
CA GLU A 286 -24.34 -51.69 49.59
C GLU A 286 -25.51 -51.19 48.73
N ASP A 287 -26.19 -52.15 48.11
CA ASP A 287 -27.64 -52.17 47.84
C ASP A 287 -27.96 -53.40 46.97
N ARG A 288 -27.59 -54.57 47.49
CA ARG A 288 -28.30 -55.83 47.21
C ARG A 288 -29.02 -56.24 48.48
N THR A 289 -30.26 -55.83 48.61
CA THR A 289 -31.29 -56.59 49.34
C THR A 289 -32.63 -56.35 48.68
#